data_AF-A0A810MYL7-F1
#
_entry.id   AF-A0A810MYL7-F1
#
_cell.length_a   1.000
_cell.length_b   1.000
_cell.length_c   1.000
_cell.angle_alpha   90.00
_cell.angle_beta   90.00
_cell.angle_gamma   90.00
#
_symmetry.space_group_name_H-M   'P 1'
#
loop_
_entity.id
_entity.type
_entity.pdbx_description
1 polymer ?
#
loop_
_entity_poly.entity_id
_entity_poly.type
_entity_poly.pdbx_seq_one_letter_code
_entity_poly.pdbx_strand_id
1 'polypeptide(L)'
;MSAWAVTIPEGRFAAERLYHHDTLELTGLDDGPRPTAGDPVLVVTEGKDARVVALGRITPPAGAATRTDPDDPESDLGEGPLVVTYTRRAFDEPVPADPVVVDRPVLAVDRATYDEIAARFAPQPDRTTWLVSLDLPIEAATPAEAVRIFWSYVAELGPRELPTFVAPSNDELAMQAFVLGEEANQDPEEDDD
;
A
#
# COMPACT_ATOMS: atom_id res chain seq x y z
N MET A 1 11.90 -7.51 -23.12
CA MET A 1 11.09 -6.55 -22.33
C MET A 1 11.95 -6.11 -21.16
N SER A 2 12.09 -4.81 -20.97
CA SER A 2 12.73 -4.19 -19.81
C SER A 2 11.90 -4.47 -18.56
N ALA A 3 12.54 -4.62 -17.41
CA ALA A 3 11.88 -4.62 -16.10
C ALA A 3 12.44 -3.47 -15.27
N TRP A 4 11.71 -3.08 -14.23
CA TRP A 4 12.06 -1.91 -13.43
C TRP A 4 11.85 -2.17 -11.96
N ALA A 5 12.60 -1.44 -11.13
CA ALA A 5 12.35 -1.30 -9.71
C ALA A 5 12.00 0.16 -9.43
N VAL A 6 10.98 0.36 -8.58
CA VAL A 6 10.64 1.67 -8.03
C VAL A 6 10.76 1.62 -6.52
N THR A 7 11.30 2.69 -5.95
CA THR A 7 11.58 2.76 -4.51
C THR A 7 10.51 3.59 -3.81
N ILE A 8 9.99 3.09 -2.71
CA ILE A 8 9.05 3.82 -1.86
C ILE A 8 9.66 4.10 -0.49
N PRO A 9 9.44 5.31 0.08
CA PRO A 9 9.88 5.62 1.43
C PRO A 9 9.10 4.82 2.46
N GLU A 10 9.67 4.66 3.66
CA GLU A 10 9.06 3.92 4.77
C GLU A 10 7.65 4.41 5.10
N GLY A 11 7.43 5.73 5.13
CA GLY A 11 6.12 6.31 5.38
C GLY A 11 5.07 5.94 4.32
N ARG A 12 5.47 5.78 3.05
CA ARG A 12 4.57 5.30 1.99
C ARG A 12 4.28 3.82 2.19
N PHE A 13 5.29 3.00 2.49
CA PHE A 13 5.08 1.58 2.77
C PHE A 13 4.13 1.35 3.94
N ALA A 14 4.30 2.09 5.04
CA ALA A 14 3.39 2.03 6.19
C ALA A 14 1.94 2.40 5.81
N ALA A 15 1.75 3.37 4.90
CA ALA A 15 0.41 3.73 4.41
C ALA A 15 -0.22 2.64 3.53
N GLU A 16 0.57 1.95 2.70
CA GLU A 16 0.10 0.83 1.86
C GLU A 16 -0.31 -0.41 2.68
N ARG A 17 0.32 -0.62 3.85
CA ARG A 17 -0.14 -1.64 4.81
C ARG A 17 -1.47 -1.28 5.45
N LEU A 18 -1.77 0.01 5.58
CA LEU A 18 -2.94 0.50 6.30
C LEU A 18 -4.17 0.69 5.41
N TYR A 19 -3.96 1.12 4.17
CA TYR A 19 -5.04 1.45 3.24
C TYR A 19 -4.94 0.61 1.97
N HIS A 20 -6.09 0.12 1.51
CA HIS A 20 -6.15 -0.63 0.27
C HIS A 20 -6.08 0.32 -0.95
N HIS A 21 -4.95 0.29 -1.66
CA HIS A 21 -4.80 0.90 -2.98
C HIS A 21 -4.53 -0.16 -4.04
N ASP A 22 -5.16 -0.02 -5.21
CA ASP A 22 -4.86 -0.85 -6.38
C ASP A 22 -3.72 -0.28 -7.23
N THR A 23 -3.37 0.99 -7.00
CA THR A 23 -2.32 1.71 -7.74
C THR A 23 -1.38 2.46 -6.80
N LEU A 24 -0.13 2.61 -7.24
CA LEU A 24 0.88 3.45 -6.65
C LEU A 24 1.23 4.58 -7.62
N GLU A 25 1.07 5.82 -7.17
CA GLU A 25 1.48 7.00 -7.94
C GLU A 25 2.78 7.56 -7.38
N LEU A 26 3.76 7.77 -8.25
CA LEU A 26 5.06 8.33 -7.92
C LEU A 26 5.23 9.68 -8.64
N THR A 27 5.52 10.71 -7.86
CA THR A 27 5.75 12.09 -8.32
C THR A 27 7.16 12.54 -7.91
N GLY A 28 7.64 13.65 -8.48
CA GLY A 28 8.93 14.23 -8.13
C GLY A 28 10.12 13.32 -8.45
N LEU A 29 10.02 12.54 -9.53
CA LEU A 29 11.07 11.63 -9.97
C LEU A 29 12.18 12.39 -10.72
N ASP A 30 13.43 11.97 -10.54
CA ASP A 30 14.58 12.51 -11.26
C ASP A 30 14.45 12.34 -12.80
N ASP A 31 15.19 13.15 -13.57
CA ASP A 31 15.28 13.12 -15.05
C ASP A 31 16.01 11.87 -15.62
N GLY A 32 15.91 10.73 -14.93
CA GLY A 32 16.50 9.47 -15.34
C GLY A 32 15.68 8.73 -16.40
N PRO A 33 16.19 7.59 -16.92
CA PRO A 33 15.42 6.70 -17.78
C PRO A 33 14.10 6.32 -17.10
N ARG A 34 12.99 6.43 -17.83
CA ARG A 34 11.65 6.08 -17.35
C ARG A 34 11.12 4.82 -18.01
N PRO A 35 10.37 3.98 -17.27
CA PRO A 35 9.66 2.85 -17.84
C PRO A 35 8.52 3.29 -18.76
N THR A 36 8.12 2.39 -19.65
CA THR A 36 7.00 2.60 -20.56
C THR A 36 5.77 1.83 -20.13
N ALA A 37 4.59 2.22 -20.62
CA ALA A 37 3.34 1.54 -20.30
C ALA A 37 3.41 0.04 -20.59
N GLY A 38 2.99 -0.77 -19.62
CA GLY A 38 3.03 -2.23 -19.65
C GLY A 38 4.31 -2.85 -19.10
N ASP A 39 5.36 -2.07 -18.87
CA ASP A 39 6.60 -2.56 -18.29
C ASP A 39 6.35 -3.14 -16.88
N PRO A 40 6.92 -4.31 -16.56
CA PRO A 40 6.85 -4.95 -15.27
C PRO A 40 7.70 -4.22 -14.22
N VAL A 41 7.18 -4.10 -13.00
CA VAL A 41 7.77 -3.32 -11.92
C VAL A 41 7.85 -4.10 -10.62
N LEU A 42 8.99 -4.02 -9.94
CA LEU A 42 9.18 -4.35 -8.53
C LEU A 42 8.97 -3.07 -7.71
N VAL A 43 8.14 -3.13 -6.66
CA VAL A 43 8.03 -2.03 -5.68
C VAL A 43 8.87 -2.38 -4.48
N VAL A 44 9.86 -1.56 -4.18
CA VAL A 44 10.94 -1.85 -3.23
C VAL A 44 10.95 -0.79 -2.12
N THR A 45 11.13 -1.20 -0.87
CA THR A 45 11.32 -0.27 0.24
C THR A 45 12.70 0.39 0.16
N GLU A 46 12.77 1.66 0.54
CA GLU A 46 14.04 2.34 0.76
C GLU A 46 14.78 1.77 1.97
N GLY A 47 16.11 1.82 1.96
CA GLY A 47 16.95 1.48 3.09
C GLY A 47 17.91 0.31 2.84
N LYS A 48 18.72 -0.01 3.86
CA LYS A 48 19.77 -1.05 3.77
C LYS A 48 19.22 -2.47 3.69
N ASP A 49 18.04 -2.70 4.26
CA ASP A 49 17.33 -3.97 4.24
C ASP A 49 16.16 -3.91 3.26
N ALA A 50 16.41 -3.41 2.04
CA ALA A 50 15.41 -3.27 1.00
C ALA A 50 14.60 -4.57 0.82
N ARG A 51 13.27 -4.42 0.79
CA ARG A 51 12.32 -5.52 0.57
C ARG A 51 11.44 -5.19 -0.63
N VAL A 52 11.12 -6.21 -1.41
CA VAL A 52 10.11 -6.08 -2.46
C VAL A 52 8.75 -6.38 -1.86
N VAL A 53 7.88 -5.40 -1.89
CA VAL A 53 6.58 -5.42 -1.20
C VAL A 53 5.41 -5.62 -2.16
N ALA A 54 5.63 -5.39 -3.46
CA ALA A 54 4.63 -5.65 -4.49
C ALA A 54 5.27 -5.85 -5.87
N LEU A 55 4.51 -6.48 -6.75
CA LEU A 55 4.76 -6.55 -8.19
C LEU A 55 3.68 -5.75 -8.90
N GLY A 56 4.05 -5.05 -9.97
CA GLY A 56 3.11 -4.23 -10.72
C GLY A 56 3.45 -4.08 -12.18
N ARG A 57 2.67 -3.24 -12.86
CA ARG A 57 2.91 -2.81 -14.23
C ARG A 57 2.68 -1.32 -14.38
N ILE A 58 3.51 -0.68 -15.20
CA ILE A 58 3.28 0.73 -15.54
C ILE A 58 1.98 0.86 -16.33
N THR A 59 1.17 1.81 -15.88
CA THR A 59 -0.08 2.18 -16.53
C THR A 59 0.02 3.66 -16.90
N PRO A 60 -0.50 4.08 -18.07
CA PRO A 60 -0.55 5.51 -18.37
C PRO A 60 -1.34 6.25 -17.28
N PRO A 61 -0.88 7.43 -16.83
CA PRO A 61 -1.62 8.22 -15.85
C PRO A 61 -3.01 8.56 -16.40
N ALA A 62 -4.02 8.52 -15.52
CA ALA A 62 -5.37 8.94 -15.87
C ALA A 62 -5.33 10.44 -16.28
N GLY A 63 -5.75 10.74 -17.51
CA GLY A 63 -5.76 12.12 -18.02
C GLY A 63 -4.41 12.62 -18.54
N ALA A 64 -3.65 11.75 -19.22
CA ALA A 64 -2.41 12.06 -19.94
C ALA A 64 -2.25 13.54 -20.34
N ALA A 65 -1.43 14.25 -19.56
CA ALA A 65 -0.96 15.62 -19.74
C ALA A 65 -1.83 16.52 -20.64
N THR A 66 -2.97 17.00 -20.12
CA THR A 66 -3.48 18.29 -20.62
C THR A 66 -2.44 19.34 -20.29
N ARG A 67 -1.97 20.06 -21.31
CA ARG A 67 -1.12 21.26 -21.16
C ARG A 67 -1.64 22.08 -19.99
N THR A 68 -0.78 22.37 -19.01
CA THR A 68 -1.17 23.10 -17.79
C THR A 68 -1.77 24.47 -18.14
N ASP A 69 -1.38 25.05 -19.27
CA ASP A 69 -2.00 26.21 -19.90
C ASP A 69 -1.96 26.10 -21.44
N PRO A 70 -3.12 26.07 -22.15
CA PRO A 70 -3.19 26.08 -23.62
C PRO A 70 -2.43 27.23 -24.30
N ASP A 71 -2.30 28.38 -23.62
CA ASP A 71 -1.84 29.65 -24.19
C ASP A 71 -0.35 29.94 -23.89
N ASP A 72 0.31 29.11 -23.10
CA ASP A 72 1.74 29.25 -22.79
C ASP A 72 2.59 28.28 -23.66
N PRO A 73 3.38 28.81 -24.62
CA PRO A 73 4.27 27.99 -25.44
C PRO A 73 5.49 27.45 -24.68
N GLU A 74 5.81 27.98 -23.50
CA GLU A 74 6.93 27.55 -22.63
C GLU A 74 6.47 26.66 -21.46
N SER A 75 5.17 26.42 -21.30
CA SER A 75 4.67 25.49 -20.30
C SER A 75 5.24 24.09 -20.57
N ASP A 76 6.17 23.66 -19.72
CA ASP A 76 6.67 22.31 -19.71
C ASP A 76 5.48 21.35 -19.68
N LEU A 77 5.48 20.37 -20.59
CA LEU A 77 4.71 19.15 -20.40
C LEU A 77 5.34 18.45 -19.20
N GLY A 78 5.03 18.90 -17.99
CA GLY A 78 5.55 18.30 -16.78
C GLY A 78 5.35 16.80 -16.89
N GLU A 79 6.45 16.04 -16.83
CA GLU A 79 6.39 14.60 -17.04
C GLU A 79 5.46 14.03 -15.96
N GLY A 80 4.27 13.60 -16.38
CA GLY A 80 3.20 13.20 -15.48
C GLY A 80 3.61 12.11 -14.49
N PRO A 81 2.80 11.89 -13.44
CA PRO A 81 3.12 10.90 -12.43
C PRO A 81 3.33 9.52 -13.05
N LEU A 82 4.30 8.78 -12.51
CA LEU A 82 4.47 7.38 -12.86
C LEU A 82 3.46 6.57 -12.06
N VAL A 83 2.57 5.85 -12.75
CA VAL A 83 1.52 5.04 -12.12
C VAL A 83 1.83 3.56 -12.28
N VAL A 84 1.91 2.85 -11.15
CA VAL A 84 2.08 1.40 -11.09
C VAL A 84 0.76 0.77 -10.66
N THR A 85 0.17 -0.08 -11.49
CA THR A 85 -0.98 -0.92 -11.08
C THR A 85 -0.45 -2.19 -10.44
N TYR A 86 -0.90 -2.51 -9.24
CA TYR A 86 -0.46 -3.72 -8.54
C TYR A 86 -1.03 -4.97 -9.21
N THR A 87 -0.15 -5.97 -9.38
CA THR A 87 -0.50 -7.30 -9.89
C THR A 87 -0.37 -8.37 -8.81
N ARG A 88 0.53 -8.18 -7.84
CA ARG A 88 0.66 -8.98 -6.62
C ARG A 88 1.14 -8.08 -5.48
N ARG A 89 0.64 -8.32 -4.27
CA ARG A 89 0.98 -7.57 -3.05
C ARG A 89 1.50 -8.54 -2.00
N ALA A 90 2.53 -8.15 -1.27
CA ALA A 90 3.11 -8.88 -0.14
C ALA A 90 3.51 -7.87 0.93
N PHE A 91 2.55 -7.03 1.35
CA PHE A 91 2.80 -5.97 2.31
C PHE A 91 3.02 -6.49 3.73
N ASP A 92 2.42 -7.64 4.06
CA ASP A 92 2.51 -8.28 5.38
C ASP A 92 3.70 -9.23 5.48
N GLU A 93 4.10 -9.86 4.37
CA GLU A 93 5.28 -10.72 4.26
C GLU A 93 6.18 -10.31 3.07
N PRO A 94 6.90 -9.18 3.13
CA PRO A 94 7.75 -8.71 2.05
C PRO A 94 8.93 -9.66 1.75
N VAL A 95 9.30 -9.79 0.48
CA VAL A 95 10.43 -10.66 0.08
C VAL A 95 11.76 -9.88 0.03
N PRO A 96 12.91 -10.52 0.30
CA PRO A 96 14.22 -9.86 0.19
C PRO A 96 14.50 -9.34 -1.23
N ALA A 97 15.05 -8.12 -1.33
CA ALA A 97 15.44 -7.49 -2.58
C ALA A 97 16.91 -7.76 -2.98
N ASP A 98 17.57 -8.76 -2.40
CA ASP A 98 19.03 -9.01 -2.48
C ASP A 98 19.72 -8.85 -3.84
N PRO A 99 19.12 -9.18 -5.01
CA PRO A 99 19.79 -8.92 -6.30
C PRO A 99 19.62 -7.48 -6.83
N VAL A 100 18.83 -6.62 -6.18
CA VAL A 100 18.52 -5.25 -6.61
C VAL A 100 19.27 -4.25 -5.74
N VAL A 101 20.26 -3.57 -6.32
CA VAL A 101 20.94 -2.44 -5.69
C VAL A 101 20.16 -1.18 -6.00
N VAL A 102 19.40 -0.69 -5.02
CA VAL A 102 18.60 0.52 -5.16
C VAL A 102 19.45 1.74 -4.79
N ASP A 103 19.84 2.53 -5.79
CA ASP A 103 20.60 3.78 -5.62
C ASP A 103 19.81 5.02 -6.04
N ARG A 104 18.60 4.82 -6.57
CA ARG A 104 17.73 5.89 -7.08
C ARG A 104 16.24 5.49 -7.05
N PRO A 105 15.31 6.45 -7.19
CA PRO A 105 13.87 6.18 -7.09
C PRO A 105 13.31 5.26 -8.16
N VAL A 106 13.85 5.30 -9.38
CA VAL A 106 13.43 4.46 -10.51
C VAL A 106 14.66 3.89 -11.21
N LEU A 107 14.75 2.56 -11.26
CA LEU A 107 15.91 1.84 -11.75
C LEU A 107 15.50 0.77 -12.76
N ALA A 108 16.21 0.67 -13.88
CA ALA A 108 16.06 -0.44 -14.81
C ALA A 108 16.71 -1.70 -14.21
N VAL A 109 15.97 -2.80 -14.23
CA VAL A 109 16.41 -4.11 -13.75
C VAL A 109 16.38 -5.10 -14.90
N ASP A 110 17.33 -6.02 -14.94
CA ASP A 110 17.31 -7.06 -15.95
C ASP A 110 16.12 -8.01 -15.74
N ARG A 111 15.68 -8.62 -16.83
CA ARG A 111 14.48 -9.46 -16.80
C ARG A 111 14.64 -10.72 -15.95
N ALA A 112 15.86 -11.28 -15.88
CA ALA A 112 16.11 -12.49 -15.11
C ALA A 112 16.01 -12.20 -13.60
N THR A 113 16.58 -11.09 -13.13
CA THR A 113 16.44 -10.61 -11.75
C THR A 113 14.98 -10.36 -11.38
N TYR A 114 14.22 -9.72 -12.26
CA TYR A 114 12.77 -9.55 -12.05
C TYR A 114 12.06 -10.89 -11.88
N ASP A 115 12.30 -11.84 -12.80
CA ASP A 115 11.61 -13.14 -12.81
C ASP A 115 12.02 -13.99 -11.59
N GLU A 116 13.27 -13.89 -11.14
CA GLU A 116 13.77 -14.52 -9.92
C GLU A 116 13.03 -14.00 -8.67
N ILE A 117 12.95 -12.68 -8.49
CA ILE A 117 12.23 -12.08 -7.35
C ILE A 117 10.74 -12.39 -7.44
N ALA A 118 10.14 -12.25 -8.63
CA ALA A 118 8.71 -12.50 -8.82
C ALA A 118 8.31 -13.95 -8.50
N ALA A 119 9.23 -14.90 -8.68
CA ALA A 119 9.02 -16.30 -8.30
C ALA A 119 9.03 -16.55 -6.78
N ARG A 120 9.56 -15.61 -5.98
CA ARG A 120 9.55 -15.69 -4.50
C ARG A 120 8.19 -15.31 -3.90
N PHE A 121 7.34 -14.60 -4.65
CA PHE A 121 6.00 -14.23 -4.21
C PHE A 121 5.10 -15.45 -4.17
N ALA A 122 4.47 -15.68 -3.02
CA ALA A 122 3.41 -16.67 -2.90
C ALA A 122 2.27 -16.38 -3.90
N PRO A 123 1.57 -17.42 -4.39
CA PRO A 123 0.33 -17.22 -5.12
C PRO A 123 -0.64 -16.39 -4.28
N GLN A 124 -1.39 -15.50 -4.92
CA GLN A 124 -2.41 -14.73 -4.21
C GLN A 124 -3.48 -15.69 -3.70
N PRO A 125 -3.77 -15.70 -2.39
CA PRO A 125 -4.77 -16.59 -1.82
C PRO A 125 -6.16 -16.26 -2.38
N ASP A 126 -7.05 -17.25 -2.36
CA ASP A 126 -8.44 -17.05 -2.73
C ASP A 126 -9.11 -16.03 -1.81
N ARG A 127 -9.97 -15.20 -2.39
CA ARG A 127 -10.68 -14.16 -1.64
C ARG A 127 -11.70 -14.81 -0.71
N THR A 128 -11.56 -14.51 0.57
CA THR A 128 -12.54 -14.85 1.60
C THR A 128 -13.35 -13.60 1.96
N THR A 129 -14.62 -13.78 2.28
CA THR A 129 -15.46 -12.71 2.82
C THR A 129 -15.18 -12.57 4.31
N TRP A 130 -14.83 -11.37 4.75
CA TRP A 130 -14.55 -11.04 6.14
C TRP A 130 -15.64 -10.12 6.69
N LEU A 131 -16.03 -10.36 7.94
CA LEU A 131 -16.78 -9.39 8.75
C LEU A 131 -15.76 -8.52 9.46
N VAL A 132 -15.90 -7.20 9.33
CA VAL A 132 -15.02 -6.22 9.97
C VAL A 132 -15.90 -5.23 10.72
N SER A 133 -15.75 -5.15 12.03
CA SER A 133 -16.45 -4.20 12.89
C SER A 133 -15.49 -3.28 13.64
N LEU A 134 -16.00 -2.12 14.04
CA LEU A 134 -15.34 -1.21 14.96
C LEU A 134 -16.28 -0.98 16.13
N ASP A 135 -15.91 -1.47 17.31
CA ASP A 135 -16.75 -1.45 18.49
C ASP A 135 -16.15 -0.51 19.55
N LEU A 136 -16.82 0.62 19.77
CA LEU A 136 -16.40 1.64 20.73
C LEU A 136 -17.44 1.78 21.85
N PRO A 137 -17.05 1.65 23.13
CA PRO A 137 -17.96 1.88 24.25
C PRO A 137 -18.23 3.39 24.40
N ILE A 138 -19.39 3.85 23.94
CA ILE A 138 -19.79 5.26 24.00
C ILE A 138 -20.89 5.47 25.04
N GLU A 139 -20.63 6.34 26.02
CA GLU A 139 -21.64 6.83 26.94
C GLU A 139 -22.28 8.12 26.39
N ALA A 140 -23.62 8.14 26.27
CA ALA A 140 -24.36 9.28 25.75
C ALA A 140 -25.80 9.33 26.29
N ALA A 141 -26.43 10.50 26.29
CA ALA A 141 -27.81 10.66 26.76
C ALA A 141 -28.84 10.09 25.77
N THR A 142 -28.48 9.98 24.47
CA THR A 142 -29.35 9.40 23.43
C THR A 142 -28.57 8.57 22.42
N PRO A 143 -29.23 7.61 21.72
CA PRO A 143 -28.59 6.85 20.64
C PRO A 143 -28.03 7.74 19.53
N ALA A 144 -28.74 8.83 19.17
CA ALA A 144 -28.28 9.75 18.13
C ALA A 144 -27.04 10.54 18.55
N GLU A 145 -26.88 10.83 19.84
CA GLU A 145 -25.68 11.45 20.38
C GLU A 145 -24.51 10.47 20.40
N ALA A 146 -24.73 9.22 20.80
CA ALA A 146 -23.70 8.18 20.73
C ALA A 146 -23.10 8.04 19.32
N VAL A 147 -23.95 8.07 18.27
CA VAL A 147 -23.49 8.03 16.87
C VAL A 147 -22.65 9.25 16.49
N ARG A 148 -22.97 10.45 17.00
CA ARG A 148 -22.17 11.65 16.74
C ARG A 148 -20.79 11.54 17.39
N ILE A 149 -20.74 11.09 18.64
CA ILE A 149 -19.49 10.89 19.38
C ILE A 149 -18.64 9.80 18.71
N PHE A 150 -19.26 8.68 18.29
CA PHE A 150 -18.59 7.64 17.53
C PHE A 150 -17.87 8.20 16.30
N TRP A 151 -18.57 9.00 15.47
CA TRP A 151 -17.94 9.59 14.29
C TRP A 151 -16.85 10.60 14.61
N SER A 152 -16.97 11.32 15.73
CA SER A 152 -15.88 12.18 16.22
C SER A 152 -14.63 11.35 16.55
N TYR A 153 -14.76 10.24 17.27
CA TYR A 153 -13.61 9.36 17.57
C TYR A 153 -13.02 8.72 16.32
N VAL A 154 -13.85 8.26 15.39
CA VAL A 154 -13.37 7.72 14.11
C VAL A 154 -12.55 8.76 13.35
N ALA A 155 -12.98 10.02 13.33
CA ALA A 155 -12.28 11.10 12.64
C ALA A 155 -10.99 11.54 13.35
N GLU A 156 -10.97 11.52 14.68
CA GLU A 156 -9.83 12.00 15.48
C GLU A 156 -8.70 10.95 15.62
N LEU A 157 -9.06 9.69 15.87
CA LEU A 157 -8.09 8.61 16.17
C LEU A 157 -7.66 7.87 14.89
N GLY A 158 -8.61 7.60 14.00
CA GLY A 158 -8.35 6.91 12.74
C GLY A 158 -7.76 5.49 12.88
N PRO A 159 -7.31 4.88 11.77
CA PRO A 159 -6.93 3.47 11.72
C PRO A 159 -5.61 3.13 12.41
N ARG A 160 -4.89 4.13 12.94
CA ARG A 160 -3.64 3.89 13.70
C ARG A 160 -3.89 3.60 15.17
N GLU A 161 -5.03 4.04 15.69
CA GLU A 161 -5.36 3.98 17.12
C GLU A 161 -6.63 3.17 17.39
N LEU A 162 -7.48 2.97 16.38
CA LEU A 162 -8.75 2.27 16.51
C LEU A 162 -8.60 0.77 16.18
N PRO A 163 -8.93 -0.15 17.11
CA PRO A 163 -8.89 -1.58 16.85
C PRO A 163 -10.11 -2.01 16.03
N THR A 164 -9.88 -2.72 14.93
CA THR A 164 -10.94 -3.37 14.15
C THR A 164 -11.03 -4.84 14.51
N PHE A 165 -12.24 -5.35 14.66
CA PHE A 165 -12.49 -6.76 14.93
C PHE A 165 -12.80 -7.46 13.62
N VAL A 166 -12.09 -8.54 13.35
CA VAL A 166 -12.14 -9.28 12.08
C VAL A 166 -12.50 -10.73 12.35
N ALA A 167 -13.48 -11.25 11.61
CA ALA A 167 -13.85 -12.66 11.62
C ALA A 167 -14.18 -13.15 10.20
N PRO A 168 -13.89 -14.41 9.85
CA PRO A 168 -14.41 -15.01 8.62
C PRO A 168 -15.94 -14.97 8.61
N SER A 169 -16.57 -14.66 7.47
CA SER A 169 -18.04 -14.57 7.42
C SER A 169 -18.78 -15.89 7.68
N ASN A 170 -18.06 -17.00 7.68
CA ASN A 170 -18.56 -18.34 7.99
C ASN A 170 -18.23 -18.80 9.41
N ASP A 171 -17.52 -17.99 10.20
CA ASP A 171 -17.14 -18.30 11.59
C ASP A 171 -17.00 -17.00 12.41
N GLU A 172 -18.14 -16.44 12.80
CA GLU A 172 -18.20 -15.16 13.54
C GLU A 172 -17.57 -15.23 14.94
N LEU A 173 -17.40 -16.44 15.50
CA LEU A 173 -16.83 -16.64 16.84
C LEU A 173 -15.30 -16.58 16.84
N ALA A 174 -14.65 -16.69 15.67
CA ALA A 174 -13.20 -16.54 15.52
C ALA A 174 -12.77 -15.06 15.43
N MET A 175 -13.41 -14.20 16.24
CA MET A 175 -13.20 -12.76 16.21
C MET A 175 -11.82 -12.40 16.77
N GLN A 176 -11.04 -11.69 15.96
CA GLN A 176 -9.69 -11.25 16.32
C GLN A 176 -9.58 -9.73 16.17
N ALA A 177 -8.91 -9.07 17.11
CA ALA A 177 -8.65 -7.64 17.03
C ALA A 177 -7.39 -7.36 16.20
N PHE A 178 -7.47 -6.34 15.35
CA PHE A 178 -6.37 -5.84 14.53
C PHE A 178 -6.18 -4.34 14.76
N VAL A 179 -4.94 -3.92 14.97
CA VAL A 179 -4.54 -2.50 14.98
C VAL A 179 -3.41 -2.37 13.95
N LEU A 180 -3.49 -1.37 13.06
CA LEU A 180 -2.52 -1.18 11.96
C LEU A 180 -2.37 -2.39 11.02
N GLY A 181 -3.37 -3.26 10.92
CA GLY A 181 -3.30 -4.48 10.12
C GLY A 181 -2.48 -5.61 10.77
N GLU A 182 -2.06 -5.43 12.02
CA GLU A 182 -1.41 -6.44 12.83
C GLU A 182 -2.37 -6.93 13.92
N GLU A 183 -2.27 -8.22 14.23
CA GLU A 183 -3.04 -8.83 15.31
C GLU A 183 -2.66 -8.16 16.64
N ALA A 184 -3.65 -7.65 17.36
CA ALA A 184 -3.46 -7.00 18.64
C ALA A 184 -4.20 -7.81 19.71
N ASN A 185 -3.45 -8.39 20.66
CA ASN A 185 -4.08 -8.95 21.84
C ASN A 185 -4.77 -7.81 22.60
N GLN A 186 -6.01 -8.03 23.01
CA GLN A 186 -6.79 -7.07 23.81
C GLN A 186 -7.13 -7.66 25.19
N ASP A 187 -6.60 -8.84 25.53
CA ASP A 187 -6.77 -9.46 26.84
C ASP A 187 -5.82 -8.80 27.86
N PRO A 188 -6.35 -8.00 28.82
CA PRO A 188 -5.52 -7.34 29.81
C PRO A 188 -4.85 -8.33 30.79
N GLU A 189 -5.30 -9.58 30.85
CA GLU A 189 -4.72 -10.61 31.72
C GLU A 189 -3.51 -11.32 31.09
N GLU A 190 -3.25 -11.16 29.78
CA GLU A 190 -2.12 -11.77 29.08
C GLU A 190 -0.94 -10.81 28.84
N ASP A 191 -1.09 -9.51 29.16
CA ASP A 191 -0.07 -8.46 28.95
C ASP A 191 1.07 -8.45 30.02
N ASP A 192 1.06 -9.40 30.97
CA ASP A 192 1.89 -9.38 32.20
C ASP A 192 2.96 -10.49 32.31
N ASP A 193 3.53 -11.00 31.19
CA ASP A 193 4.66 -11.96 31.18
C ASP A 193 5.96 -11.44 30.51
#